data_AF-A0A2L2YZU8-F1
#
_entry.id   AF-A0A2L2YZU8-F1
#
_cell.length_a   1.000
_cell.length_b   1.000
_cell.length_c   1.000
_cell.angle_alpha   90.00
_cell.angle_beta   90.00
_cell.angle_gamma   90.00
#
_symmetry.space_group_name_H-M   'P 1'
#
loop_
_entity.id
_entity.type
_entity.pdbx_description
1 polymer ?
#
loop_
_entity_poly.entity_id
_entity_poly.type
_entity_poly.pdbx_seq_one_letter_code
_entity_poly.pdbx_strand_id
1 'polypeptide(L)'
;IFFIMVACSCYSFRWYIRYWVFHVQSKFKERRTSNRKSERVYKYDAFISYNSNDTSWIASFLIPALERQDPKLKLCIHDRDFEVGRFIT
;
A
#
# COMPACT_ATOMS: atom_id res chain seq x y z
N ILE A 1 22.40 -3.26 46.27
CA ILE A 1 22.27 -1.88 45.73
C ILE A 1 22.50 -1.84 44.23
N PHE A 2 23.67 -2.25 43.71
CA PHE A 2 23.94 -2.29 42.26
C PHE A 2 22.91 -3.13 41.47
N PHE A 3 22.59 -4.34 41.92
CA PHE A 3 21.57 -5.19 41.30
C PHE A 3 20.16 -4.57 41.29
N ILE A 4 19.81 -3.81 42.33
CA ILE A 4 18.50 -3.15 42.46
C ILE A 4 18.43 -1.95 41.53
N MET A 5 19.51 -1.18 41.40
CA MET A 5 19.62 -0.07 40.45
C MET A 5 19.52 -0.56 39.01
N VAL A 6 20.18 -1.68 38.68
CA VAL A 6 20.09 -2.31 37.35
C VAL A 6 18.66 -2.81 37.09
N ALA A 7 18.04 -3.51 38.04
CA ALA A 7 16.67 -4.01 37.89
C ALA A 7 15.64 -2.88 37.72
N CYS A 8 15.73 -1.79 38.50
CA CYS A 8 14.88 -0.61 38.35
C CYS A 8 15.09 0.09 37.01
N SER A 9 16.34 0.24 36.58
CA SER A 9 16.67 0.81 35.27
C SER A 9 16.04 -0.03 34.15
N CYS A 10 16.29 -1.35 34.14
CA CYS A 10 15.66 -2.25 33.18
C CYS A 10 14.13 -2.17 33.22
N TYR A 11 13.53 -2.02 34.41
CA TYR A 11 12.08 -1.88 34.53
C TYR A 11 11.55 -0.61 33.87
N SER A 12 12.19 0.54 34.14
CA SER A 12 11.85 1.83 33.54
C SER A 12 12.02 1.84 32.03
N PHE A 13 13.05 1.15 31.50
CA PHE A 13 13.30 1.08 30.06
C PHE A 13 12.48 0.04 29.30
N ARG A 14 11.75 -0.88 29.98
CA ARG A 14 10.95 -1.93 29.30
C ARG A 14 9.95 -1.38 28.28
N TRP A 15 9.28 -0.28 28.61
CA TRP A 15 8.31 0.35 27.72
C TRP A 15 8.99 1.01 26.52
N TYR A 16 10.15 1.63 26.73
CA TYR A 16 10.95 2.22 25.67
C TYR A 16 11.46 1.17 24.68
N ILE A 17 11.99 0.04 25.20
CA ILE A 17 12.44 -1.09 24.38
C ILE A 17 11.27 -1.67 23.57
N ARG A 18 10.09 -1.85 24.20
CA ARG A 18 8.91 -2.39 23.51
C ARG A 18 8.42 -1.48 22.39
N TYR A 19 8.43 -0.16 22.62
CA TYR A 19 8.12 0.84 21.61
C TYR A 19 9.11 0.78 20.44
N TRP A 20 10.40 0.74 20.73
CA TRP A 20 11.45 0.64 19.70
C TRP A 20 11.33 -0.64 18.87
N VAL A 21 11.08 -1.78 19.52
CA VAL A 21 10.86 -3.06 18.84
C VAL A 21 9.65 -2.99 17.91
N PHE A 22 8.53 -2.43 18.38
CA PHE A 22 7.34 -2.26 17.55
C PHE A 22 7.59 -1.34 16.35
N HIS A 23 8.28 -0.22 16.57
CA HIS A 23 8.63 0.72 15.51
C HIS A 23 9.56 0.08 14.48
N VAL A 24 10.57 -0.67 14.90
CA VAL A 24 11.49 -1.38 14.01
C VAL A 24 10.76 -2.49 13.25
N GLN A 25 9.90 -3.27 13.91
CA GLN A 25 9.09 -4.31 13.26
C GLN A 25 8.16 -3.73 12.20
N SER A 26 7.51 -2.60 12.46
CA SER A 26 6.67 -1.90 11.48
C SER A 26 7.46 -1.51 10.23
N LYS A 27 8.63 -0.88 10.42
CA LYS A 27 9.55 -0.53 9.33
C LYS A 27 10.06 -1.76 8.57
N PHE A 28 10.32 -2.87 9.27
CA PHE A 28 10.78 -4.11 8.63
C PHE A 28 9.66 -4.77 7.81
N LYS A 29 8.42 -4.75 8.32
CA LYS A 29 7.24 -5.27 7.62
C LYS A 29 6.93 -4.44 6.37
N GLU A 30 7.04 -3.12 6.45
CA GLU A 30 6.90 -2.21 5.30
C GLU A 30 7.95 -2.53 4.23
N ARG A 31 9.22 -2.68 4.61
CA ARG A 31 10.30 -3.06 3.69
C ARG A 31 10.07 -4.44 3.05
N ARG A 32 9.66 -5.45 3.82
CA ARG A 32 9.34 -6.79 3.29
C ARG A 32 8.16 -6.75 2.32
N THR A 33 7.12 -5.97 2.65
CA THR A 33 5.93 -5.84 1.79
C THR A 33 6.25 -5.07 0.52
N SER A 34 7.06 -4.01 0.62
CA SER A 34 7.54 -3.24 -0.53
C SER A 34 8.42 -4.08 -1.46
N ASN A 35 9.35 -4.86 -0.90
CA ASN A 35 10.20 -5.77 -1.68
C ASN A 35 9.35 -6.86 -2.38
N ARG A 36 8.37 -7.44 -1.67
CA ARG A 36 7.42 -8.40 -2.27
C ARG A 36 6.45 -7.77 -3.29
N LYS A 37 6.17 -6.47 -3.20
CA LYS A 37 5.47 -5.72 -4.25
C LYS A 37 6.39 -5.48 -5.47
N SER A 38 7.67 -5.20 -5.24
CA SER A 38 8.67 -5.05 -6.30
C SER A 38 8.90 -6.34 -7.10
N GLU A 39 8.78 -7.52 -6.47
CA GLU A 39 8.88 -8.81 -7.18
C GLU A 39 7.65 -9.10 -8.06
N ARG A 40 6.52 -8.45 -7.81
CA ARG A 40 5.28 -8.66 -8.55
C ARG A 40 5.12 -7.55 -9.59
N VAL A 41 5.35 -7.90 -10.85
CA VAL A 41 5.07 -7.00 -11.98
C VAL A 41 3.55 -6.95 -12.18
N TYR A 42 2.89 -5.94 -11.60
CA TYR A 42 1.48 -5.67 -11.86
C TYR A 42 1.35 -4.90 -13.19
N LYS A 43 0.42 -5.33 -14.05
CA LYS A 43 0.13 -4.66 -15.33
C LYS A 43 -0.49 -3.27 -15.13
N TYR A 44 -1.24 -3.11 -14.05
CA TYR A 44 -1.99 -1.90 -13.68
C TYR A 44 -1.72 -1.52 -12.22
N ASP A 45 -1.74 -0.23 -11.92
CA ASP A 45 -1.52 0.36 -10.60
C ASP A 45 -2.83 0.48 -9.78
N ALA A 46 -3.97 0.66 -10.46
CA ALA A 46 -5.29 0.74 -9.85
C ALA A 46 -6.38 0.17 -10.77
N PHE A 47 -7.45 -0.35 -10.17
CA PHE A 47 -8.67 -0.77 -10.87
C PHE A 47 -9.80 0.23 -10.56
N ILE A 48 -10.52 0.67 -11.59
CA ILE A 48 -11.64 1.62 -11.43
C ILE A 48 -12.96 0.90 -11.68
N SER A 49 -13.77 0.82 -10.61
CA SER A 49 -15.16 0.39 -10.66
C SER A 49 -16.07 1.62 -10.56
N TYR A 50 -16.96 1.79 -11.52
CA TYR A 50 -17.88 2.93 -11.58
C TYR A 50 -19.26 2.52 -12.10
N ASN A 51 -20.24 3.39 -11.87
CA ASN A 51 -21.59 3.21 -12.39
C ASN A 51 -21.65 3.63 -13.87
N SER A 52 -22.34 2.87 -14.73
CA SER A 52 -22.48 3.15 -16.16
C SER A 52 -23.08 4.53 -16.48
N ASN A 53 -23.79 5.15 -15.53
CA ASN A 53 -24.30 6.51 -15.69
C ASN A 53 -23.17 7.57 -15.69
N ASP A 54 -22.04 7.27 -15.06
CA ASP A 54 -20.90 8.19 -14.88
C ASP A 54 -19.80 7.99 -15.93
N THR A 55 -20.01 7.09 -16.90
CA THR A 55 -19.02 6.73 -17.93
C THR A 55 -18.51 7.95 -18.70
N SER A 56 -19.40 8.88 -19.04
CA SER A 56 -19.05 10.10 -19.80
C SER A 56 -18.10 11.01 -19.04
N TRP A 57 -18.32 11.19 -17.74
CA TRP A 57 -17.46 11.99 -16.87
C TRP A 57 -16.12 11.29 -16.63
N ILE A 58 -16.13 9.97 -16.44
CA ILE A 58 -14.93 9.18 -16.18
C ILE A 58 -13.99 9.16 -17.39
N ALA A 59 -14.55 8.96 -18.59
CA ALA A 59 -13.82 8.97 -19.84
C ALA A 59 -13.18 10.34 -20.16
N SER A 60 -13.90 11.42 -19.87
CA SER A 60 -13.49 12.77 -20.23
C SER A 60 -12.59 13.45 -19.19
N PHE A 61 -12.78 13.15 -17.90
CA PHE A 61 -12.11 13.87 -16.82
C PHE A 61 -11.21 12.98 -15.96
N LEU A 62 -11.76 11.92 -15.37
CA LEU A 62 -11.04 11.11 -14.38
C LEU A 62 -9.85 10.35 -14.98
N ILE A 63 -10.07 9.64 -16.10
CA ILE A 63 -9.03 8.84 -16.74
C ILE A 63 -7.88 9.74 -17.25
N PRO A 64 -8.15 10.82 -18.02
CA PRO A 64 -7.08 11.71 -18.46
C PRO A 64 -6.34 12.37 -17.31
N ALA A 65 -7.02 12.72 -16.21
CA ALA A 65 -6.35 13.31 -15.05
C ALA A 65 -5.35 12.34 -14.41
N LEU A 66 -5.73 11.08 -14.22
CA LEU A 66 -4.91 10.06 -13.56
C LEU A 66 -3.78 9.52 -14.45
N GLU A 67 -3.97 9.42 -15.77
CA GLU A 67 -2.94 8.96 -16.70
C GLU A 67 -1.92 10.05 -17.08
N ARG A 68 -2.31 11.33 -16.99
CA ARG A 68 -1.43 12.47 -17.36
C ARG A 68 -0.71 13.10 -16.18
N GLN A 69 -1.17 12.87 -14.95
CA GLN A 69 -0.49 13.31 -13.75
C GLN A 69 0.86 12.59 -13.58
N ASP A 70 1.82 13.24 -12.93
CA ASP A 70 3.08 12.60 -12.52
C ASP A 70 2.97 12.20 -11.03
N PRO A 71 3.18 10.92 -10.67
CA PRO A 71 3.51 9.78 -11.55
C PRO A 71 2.30 9.29 -12.36
N LYS A 72 2.55 8.88 -13.61
CA LYS A 72 1.52 8.32 -14.50
C LYS A 72 1.01 6.99 -13.95
N LEU A 73 -0.29 6.89 -13.68
CA LEU A 73 -0.91 5.66 -13.22
C LEU A 73 -1.43 4.85 -14.40
N LYS A 74 -1.14 3.54 -14.42
CA LYS A 74 -1.76 2.58 -15.35
C LYS A 74 -3.06 2.07 -14.74
N LEU A 75 -4.18 2.37 -15.37
CA LEU A 75 -5.51 2.03 -14.84
C LEU A 75 -6.07 0.80 -15.54
N CYS A 76 -6.67 -0.11 -14.78
CA CYS A 76 -7.48 -1.20 -15.32
C CYS A 76 -8.95 -0.76 -15.29
N ILE A 77 -9.59 -0.75 -16.45
CA ILE A 77 -10.96 -0.26 -16.61
C ILE A 77 -11.84 -1.38 -17.13
N HIS A 78 -12.91 -1.68 -16.41
CA HIS A 78 -13.81 -2.79 -16.75
C HIS A 78 -14.43 -2.67 -18.16
N ASP A 79 -14.71 -1.47 -18.66
CA ASP A 79 -15.29 -1.27 -20.00
C ASP A 79 -14.28 -1.37 -21.16
N ARG A 80 -12.97 -1.25 -20.90
CA ARG A 80 -11.92 -1.22 -21.94
C ARG A 80 -11.00 -2.43 -21.93
N ASP A 81 -10.62 -2.87 -20.74
CA ASP A 81 -9.54 -3.83 -20.52
C ASP A 81 -10.04 -5.22 -20.14
N PHE A 82 -11.35 -5.39 -19.98
CA PHE A 82 -11.92 -6.69 -19.61
C PHE A 82 -12.00 -7.60 -20.84
N GLU A 83 -11.09 -8.57 -20.91
CA GLU A 83 -11.13 -9.61 -21.94
C GLU A 83 -12.35 -10.52 -21.71
N VAL A 84 -13.26 -10.55 -22.68
CA VAL A 84 -14.46 -11.40 -22.65
C VAL A 84 -14.05 -12.86 -22.47
N GLY A 85 -14.46 -13.48 -21.35
CA GLY A 85 -14.13 -14.87 -21.01
C GLY A 85 -13.09 -15.05 -19.89
N ARG A 86 -12.52 -13.98 -19.33
CA ARG A 86 -11.72 -14.06 -18.09
C ARG A 86 -12.55 -13.72 -16.85
N PHE A 87 -12.32 -14.43 -15.74
CA PHE A 87 -12.93 -14.13 -14.45
C PHE A 87 -12.30 -12.86 -13.84
N ILE A 88 -13.11 -12.02 -13.22
CA ILE A 88 -12.63 -10.94 -12.35
C ILE A 88 -11.99 -11.64 -11.14
N THR A 89 -10.66 -11.68 -11.05
CA THR A 89 -9.92 -12.27 -9.92
C THR A 89 -9.10 -11.20 -9.22
#